data_AF-A0A660LZA0-F1
#
_entry.id   AF-A0A660LZA0-F1
#
_cell.length_a   1.000
_cell.length_b   1.000
_cell.length_c   1.000
_cell.angle_alpha   90.00
_cell.angle_beta   90.00
_cell.angle_gamma   90.00
#
_symmetry.space_group_name_H-M   'P 1'
#
loop_
_entity.id
_entity.type
_entity.pdbx_description
1 polymer ?
#
loop_
_entity_poly.entity_id
_entity_poly.type
_entity_poly.pdbx_seq_one_letter_code
_entity_poly.pdbx_strand_id
1 'polypeptide(L)'
;MRRVFLTLVLVLTSGFVFSTAISPAAYAEADASCDAYVFAMPAWYNGMMTKGSSGDCEFEGLKSTSEPDKIDFSRTGFKIGANVVRCLLIASMYVAIFFLIKGGIAYMYSTGSPEGVSGAKKTVQNALIGFVIAMLAVQVVNVIGDII
;
A
#
# COMPACT_ATOMS: atom_id res chain seq x y z
N MET A 1 -16.86 16.63 -12.25
CA MET A 1 -16.08 16.74 -10.99
C MET A 1 -16.92 16.51 -9.74
N ARG A 2 -18.02 17.25 -9.50
CA ARG A 2 -18.85 17.07 -8.27
C ARG A 2 -19.31 15.62 -8.02
N ARG A 3 -19.83 14.92 -9.03
CA ARG A 3 -20.27 13.51 -8.90
C ARG A 3 -19.11 12.55 -8.61
N VAL A 4 -17.98 12.72 -9.30
CA VAL A 4 -16.78 11.89 -9.12
C VAL A 4 -16.18 12.12 -7.74
N PHE A 5 -16.14 13.37 -7.27
CA PHE A 5 -15.67 13.70 -5.94
C PHE A 5 -16.56 13.07 -4.85
N LEU A 6 -17.88 13.13 -5.00
CA LEU A 6 -18.81 12.49 -4.08
C LEU A 6 -18.65 10.97 -4.04
N THR A 7 -18.50 10.31 -5.20
CA THR A 7 -18.24 8.86 -5.23
C THR A 7 -16.89 8.51 -4.61
N LEU A 8 -15.87 9.36 -4.79
CA LEU A 8 -14.56 9.16 -4.18
C LEU A 8 -14.61 9.19 -2.66
N VAL A 9 -15.30 10.21 -2.11
CA VAL A 9 -15.49 10.36 -0.66
C VAL A 9 -16.28 9.19 -0.08
N LEU A 10 -17.31 8.72 -0.79
CA LEU A 10 -18.13 7.59 -0.35
C LEU A 10 -17.32 6.27 -0.33
N VAL A 11 -16.43 6.06 -1.30
CA VAL A 11 -15.54 4.88 -1.36
C VAL A 11 -14.45 4.94 -0.29
N LEU A 12 -13.88 6.12 -0.03
CA LEU A 12 -12.86 6.28 1.01
C LEU A 12 -13.45 6.04 2.42
N THR A 13 -14.66 6.52 2.66
CA THR A 13 -15.35 6.31 3.95
C THR A 13 -15.76 4.86 4.15
N SER A 14 -16.24 4.16 3.12
CA SER A 14 -16.56 2.73 3.22
C SER A 14 -15.30 1.86 3.40
N GLY A 15 -14.19 2.18 2.72
CA GLY A 15 -12.91 1.51 2.90
C GLY A 15 -12.33 1.67 4.32
N PHE A 16 -12.50 2.84 4.94
CA PHE A 16 -12.04 3.09 6.31
C PHE A 16 -12.82 2.26 7.35
N VAL A 17 -14.13 2.07 7.15
CA VAL A 17 -14.97 1.25 8.05
C VAL A 17 -14.64 -0.25 7.91
N PHE A 18 -14.22 -0.72 6.74
CA PHE A 18 -13.82 -2.12 6.56
C PHE A 18 -12.56 -2.49 7.37
N SER A 19 -11.60 -1.56 7.51
CA SER A 19 -10.36 -1.81 8.26
C SER A 19 -10.57 -1.90 9.77
N THR A 20 -11.57 -1.25 10.37
CA THR A 20 -11.81 -1.34 11.83
C THR A 20 -12.57 -2.60 12.23
N ALA A 21 -13.15 -3.33 11.27
CA ALA A 21 -13.92 -4.55 11.53
C ALA A 21 -13.07 -5.84 11.52
N ILE A 22 -11.79 -5.75 11.10
CA ILE A 22 -10.87 -6.89 11.06
C ILE A 22 -9.87 -6.69 12.20
N SER A 23 -10.10 -7.38 13.32
CA SER A 23 -9.12 -7.46 14.41
C SER A 23 -7.83 -8.11 13.90
N PRO A 24 -6.63 -7.60 14.23
CA PRO A 24 -5.40 -8.31 13.93
C PRO A 24 -5.42 -9.64 14.69
N ALA A 25 -5.20 -10.74 13.96
CA ALA A 25 -4.94 -12.04 14.57
C ALA A 25 -3.55 -11.96 15.25
N ALA A 26 -3.50 -12.34 16.52
CA ALA A 26 -2.28 -12.34 17.31
C ALA A 26 -1.34 -13.46 16.84
N TYR A 27 -0.46 -13.14 15.89
CA TYR A 27 0.72 -13.96 15.57
C TYR A 27 1.92 -13.45 16.38
N ALA A 28 2.88 -14.33 16.66
CA ALA A 28 4.13 -13.95 17.32
C ALA A 28 4.83 -12.85 16.51
N GLU A 29 4.97 -11.68 17.10
CA GLU A 29 5.40 -10.46 16.41
C GLU A 29 6.88 -10.58 16.03
N ALA A 30 7.17 -10.52 14.72
CA ALA A 30 8.52 -10.23 14.25
C ALA A 30 9.03 -8.93 14.88
N ASP A 31 10.32 -8.85 15.18
CA ASP A 31 10.87 -7.69 15.87
C ASP A 31 10.92 -6.49 14.92
N ALA A 32 9.99 -5.53 15.11
CA ALA A 32 9.86 -4.33 14.29
C ALA A 32 11.14 -3.47 14.26
N SER A 33 12.12 -3.70 15.14
CA SER A 33 13.41 -3.00 15.11
C SER A 33 14.33 -3.45 13.97
N CYS A 34 14.07 -4.62 13.38
CA CYS A 34 14.81 -5.14 12.21
C CYS A 34 14.12 -4.81 10.87
N ASP A 35 12.97 -4.15 10.89
CA ASP A 35 12.28 -3.72 9.68
C ASP A 35 12.96 -2.48 9.06
N ALA A 36 13.16 -2.51 7.76
CA ALA A 36 13.73 -1.41 7.01
C ALA A 36 12.68 -0.73 6.14
N TYR A 37 12.75 0.60 6.07
CA TYR A 37 11.90 1.42 5.22
C TYR A 37 12.75 2.42 4.45
N VAL A 38 12.50 2.54 3.14
CA VAL A 38 13.11 3.56 2.28
C VAL A 38 11.98 4.31 1.59
N PHE A 39 11.85 5.61 1.82
CA PHE A 39 10.74 6.42 1.29
C PHE A 39 9.36 5.80 1.56
N ALA A 40 9.11 5.42 2.82
CA ALA A 40 7.91 4.71 3.28
C ALA A 40 7.67 3.30 2.68
N MET A 41 8.45 2.87 1.68
CA MET A 41 8.37 1.52 1.12
C MET A 41 9.02 0.52 2.07
N PRO A 42 8.31 -0.56 2.47
CA PRO A 42 8.89 -1.62 3.29
C PRO A 42 9.90 -2.43 2.48
N ALA A 43 10.94 -2.93 3.15
CA ALA A 43 11.81 -3.93 2.54
C ALA A 43 11.05 -5.25 2.34
N TRP A 44 11.50 -6.05 1.37
CA TRP A 44 10.86 -7.32 1.02
C TRP A 44 10.88 -8.33 2.17
N TYR A 45 11.85 -8.22 3.09
CA TYR A 45 12.02 -9.08 4.25
C TYR A 45 11.28 -8.60 5.51
N ASN A 46 10.57 -7.47 5.48
CA ASN A 46 9.91 -6.93 6.68
C ASN A 46 8.92 -7.94 7.27
N GLY A 47 8.94 -8.08 8.59
CA GLY A 47 8.14 -9.06 9.33
C GLY A 47 8.66 -10.51 9.27
N MET A 48 9.88 -10.75 8.79
CA MET A 48 10.55 -12.08 8.79
C MET A 48 11.96 -12.03 9.41
N MET A 49 12.22 -11.01 10.22
CA MET A 49 13.50 -10.84 10.91
C MET A 49 13.28 -11.01 12.41
N THR A 50 14.15 -11.79 13.04
CA THR A 50 14.20 -12.01 14.49
C THR A 50 15.50 -11.44 15.04
N LYS A 51 15.46 -10.97 16.29
CA LYS A 51 16.63 -10.44 16.97
C LYS A 51 17.35 -11.58 17.69
N GLY A 52 18.56 -11.89 17.23
CA GLY A 52 19.44 -12.86 17.91
C GLY A 52 19.88 -12.35 19.29
N SER A 53 20.35 -13.26 20.16
CA SER A 53 20.86 -12.91 21.50
C SER A 53 22.08 -11.97 21.47
N SER A 54 22.75 -11.81 20.33
CA SER A 54 23.84 -10.85 20.09
C SER A 54 23.37 -9.46 19.63
N GLY A 55 22.07 -9.29 19.35
CA GLY A 55 21.50 -8.06 18.80
C GLY A 55 21.51 -7.98 17.27
N ASP A 56 22.01 -9.02 16.59
CA ASP A 56 22.01 -9.12 15.13
C ASP A 56 20.61 -9.50 14.61
N CYS A 57 20.22 -8.96 13.46
CA CYS A 57 18.98 -9.31 12.78
C CYS A 57 19.20 -10.52 11.88
N GLU A 58 18.60 -11.66 12.24
CA GLU A 58 18.66 -12.90 11.45
C GLU A 58 17.33 -13.12 10.71
N PHE A 59 17.42 -13.60 9.47
CA PHE A 59 16.24 -13.93 8.67
C PHE A 59 15.66 -15.27 9.12
N GLU A 60 14.41 -15.28 9.55
CA GLU A 60 13.68 -16.49 9.91
C GLU A 60 12.40 -16.56 9.08
N GLY A 61 12.32 -17.58 8.22
CA GLY A 61 11.14 -17.83 7.39
C GLY A 61 9.92 -18.20 8.22
N LEU A 62 8.72 -17.96 7.69
CA LEU A 62 7.48 -18.26 8.41
C LEU A 62 7.34 -19.77 8.65
N LYS A 63 7.22 -20.15 9.92
CA LYS A 63 7.02 -21.53 10.38
C LYS A 63 5.59 -21.98 10.17
N SER A 64 5.39 -23.26 9.85
CA SER A 64 4.06 -23.82 9.64
C SER A 64 3.25 -23.91 10.94
N THR A 65 1.97 -23.54 10.90
CA THR A 65 1.01 -23.74 12.02
C THR A 65 0.78 -25.23 12.36
N SER A 66 1.09 -26.14 11.43
CA SER A 66 0.94 -27.59 11.61
C SER A 66 2.21 -28.29 12.10
N GLU A 67 3.39 -27.70 11.87
CA GLU A 67 4.67 -28.30 12.26
C GLU A 67 5.73 -27.18 12.47
N PRO A 68 6.08 -26.84 13.73
CA PRO A 68 6.84 -25.63 14.05
C PRO A 68 8.30 -25.63 13.57
N ASP A 69 8.83 -26.77 13.13
CA ASP A 69 10.22 -26.89 12.66
C ASP A 69 10.38 -26.84 11.13
N LYS A 70 9.27 -26.74 10.37
CA LYS A 70 9.32 -26.64 8.91
C LYS A 70 8.94 -25.24 8.44
N ILE A 71 9.80 -24.68 7.60
CA ILE A 71 9.56 -23.41 6.91
C ILE A 71 8.47 -23.66 5.85
N ASP A 72 7.38 -22.91 5.95
CA ASP A 72 6.34 -22.91 4.93
C ASP A 72 6.77 -21.98 3.80
N PHE A 73 7.40 -22.56 2.76
CA PHE A 73 7.86 -21.80 1.59
C PHE A 73 6.71 -21.05 0.90
N SER A 74 5.51 -21.63 0.90
CA SER A 74 4.31 -20.99 0.37
C SER A 74 3.99 -19.69 1.11
N ARG A 75 3.83 -19.75 2.45
CA ARG A 75 3.53 -18.57 3.28
C ARG A 75 4.62 -17.52 3.20
N THR A 76 5.87 -17.95 3.32
CA THR A 76 7.05 -17.07 3.22
C THR A 76 7.07 -16.37 1.85
N GLY A 77 6.84 -17.10 0.77
CA GLY A 77 6.74 -16.55 -0.59
C GLY A 77 5.59 -15.55 -0.74
N PHE A 78 4.41 -15.86 -0.20
CA PHE A 78 3.27 -14.93 -0.20
C PHE A 78 3.55 -13.65 0.59
N LYS A 79 4.20 -13.74 1.76
CA LYS A 79 4.56 -12.57 2.56
C LYS A 79 5.56 -11.66 1.85
N ILE A 80 6.60 -12.24 1.25
CA ILE A 80 7.56 -11.51 0.41
C ILE A 80 6.82 -10.82 -0.75
N GLY A 81 5.96 -11.56 -1.45
CA GLY A 81 5.14 -11.02 -2.53
C GLY A 81 4.26 -9.86 -2.08
N ALA A 82 3.60 -9.98 -0.92
CA ALA A 82 2.77 -8.93 -0.34
C ALA A 82 3.59 -7.66 -0.02
N ASN A 83 4.78 -7.78 0.55
CA ASN A 83 5.68 -6.65 0.81
C ASN A 83 6.13 -5.97 -0.50
N VAL A 84 6.44 -6.74 -1.54
CA VAL A 84 6.80 -6.21 -2.87
C VAL A 84 5.60 -5.48 -3.50
N VAL A 85 4.40 -6.04 -3.43
CA VAL A 85 3.19 -5.37 -3.93
C VAL A 85 2.95 -4.08 -3.15
N ARG A 86 3.13 -4.08 -1.82
CA ARG A 86 3.01 -2.87 -0.99
C ARG A 86 4.00 -1.80 -1.41
N CYS A 87 5.23 -2.17 -1.72
CA CYS A 87 6.24 -1.28 -2.29
C CYS A 87 5.76 -0.66 -3.62
N LEU A 88 5.23 -1.46 -4.55
CA LEU A 88 4.68 -0.96 -5.82
C LEU A 88 3.46 -0.04 -5.64
N LEU A 89 2.61 -0.32 -4.65
CA LEU A 89 1.46 0.52 -4.33
C LEU A 89 1.91 1.89 -3.83
N ILE A 90 2.95 1.96 -2.99
CA ILE A 90 3.53 3.23 -2.54
C ILE A 90 4.20 3.96 -3.71
N ALA A 91 4.91 3.25 -4.59
CA ALA A 91 5.44 3.83 -5.82
C ALA A 91 4.32 4.46 -6.69
N SER A 92 3.17 3.82 -6.79
CA SER A 92 2.02 4.34 -7.52
C SER A 92 1.45 5.63 -6.91
N MET A 93 1.55 5.82 -5.59
CA MET A 93 1.15 7.07 -4.93
C MET A 93 2.04 8.24 -5.35
N TYR A 94 3.36 8.01 -5.46
CA TYR A 94 4.28 9.03 -5.98
C TYR A 94 3.94 9.41 -7.42
N VAL A 95 3.59 8.42 -8.25
CA VAL A 95 3.13 8.67 -9.63
C VAL A 95 1.81 9.46 -9.64
N ALA A 96 0.87 9.14 -8.76
CA ALA A 96 -0.39 9.87 -8.66
C ALA A 96 -0.17 11.34 -8.28
N ILE A 97 0.72 11.60 -7.32
CA ILE A 97 1.12 12.97 -6.92
C ILE A 97 1.71 13.72 -8.13
N PHE A 98 2.60 13.08 -8.90
CA PHE A 98 3.17 13.67 -10.10
C PHE A 98 2.09 14.10 -11.11
N PHE A 99 1.12 13.23 -11.41
CA PHE A 99 0.03 13.58 -12.32
C PHE A 99 -0.92 14.65 -11.76
N LEU A 100 -1.13 14.66 -10.45
CA LEU A 100 -1.92 15.69 -9.77
C LEU A 100 -1.28 17.07 -9.93
N ILE A 101 0.04 17.18 -9.68
CA ILE A 101 0.82 18.41 -9.85
C ILE A 101 0.78 18.85 -11.32
N LYS A 102 1.04 17.94 -12.26
CA LYS A 102 0.98 18.23 -13.70
C LYS A 102 -0.39 18.77 -14.11
N GLY A 103 -1.46 18.13 -13.65
CA GLY A 103 -2.84 18.54 -13.94
C GLY A 103 -3.19 19.90 -13.32
N GLY A 104 -2.70 20.17 -12.11
CA GLY A 104 -2.87 21.46 -11.43
C GLY A 104 -2.15 22.60 -12.17
N ILE A 105 -0.90 22.40 -12.56
CA ILE A 105 -0.14 23.36 -13.38
C ILE A 105 -0.86 23.60 -14.71
N ALA A 106 -1.24 22.53 -15.42
CA ALA A 106 -1.96 22.65 -16.68
C ALA A 106 -3.28 23.42 -16.53
N TYR A 107 -3.99 23.26 -15.41
CA TYR A 107 -5.23 23.99 -15.13
C TYR A 107 -4.98 25.50 -14.97
N MET A 108 -3.93 25.89 -14.24
CA MET A 108 -3.58 27.31 -14.03
C MET A 108 -3.14 28.00 -15.32
N TYR A 109 -2.35 27.33 -16.17
CA TYR A 109 -1.84 27.90 -17.42
C TYR A 109 -2.83 27.84 -18.59
N SER A 110 -3.92 27.05 -18.48
CA SER A 110 -4.94 26.95 -19.54
C SER A 110 -5.99 28.07 -19.51
N THR A 111 -5.72 29.16 -18.77
CA THR A 111 -6.59 30.34 -18.75
C THR A 111 -6.76 30.89 -20.16
N GLY A 112 -7.96 30.77 -20.72
CA GLY A 112 -8.33 31.27 -22.04
C GLY A 112 -8.70 30.21 -23.08
N SER A 113 -8.41 28.91 -22.84
CA SER A 113 -8.87 27.82 -23.71
C SER A 113 -9.76 26.82 -22.97
N PRO A 114 -11.04 26.66 -23.36
CA PRO A 114 -11.93 25.64 -22.78
C PRO A 114 -11.36 24.22 -22.91
N GLU A 115 -10.67 23.94 -24.01
CA GLU A 115 -10.05 22.64 -24.29
C GLU A 115 -8.94 22.33 -23.28
N GLY A 116 -8.03 23.28 -23.02
CA GLY A 116 -6.93 23.12 -22.07
C GLY A 116 -7.43 22.90 -20.64
N VAL A 117 -8.43 23.67 -20.21
CA VAL A 117 -9.09 23.51 -18.91
C VAL A 117 -9.76 22.13 -18.78
N SER A 118 -10.41 21.66 -19.84
CA SER A 118 -11.04 20.34 -19.86
C SER A 118 -10.02 19.20 -19.78
N GLY A 119 -8.90 19.32 -20.49
CA GLY A 119 -7.80 18.35 -20.48
C GLY A 119 -7.15 18.24 -19.11
N ALA A 120 -6.83 19.38 -18.50
CA ALA A 120 -6.24 19.44 -17.16
C ALA A 120 -7.15 18.76 -16.11
N LYS A 121 -8.46 19.04 -16.15
CA LYS A 121 -9.44 18.38 -15.27
C LYS A 121 -9.48 16.87 -15.47
N LYS A 122 -9.40 16.38 -16.71
CA LYS A 122 -9.35 14.93 -17.00
C LYS A 122 -8.09 14.29 -16.43
N THR A 123 -6.93 14.95 -16.55
CA THR A 123 -5.67 14.46 -15.95
C THR A 123 -5.80 14.32 -14.44
N VAL A 124 -6.30 15.36 -13.75
CA VAL A 124 -6.52 15.30 -12.30
C VAL A 124 -7.53 14.21 -11.93
N GLN A 125 -8.63 14.10 -12.67
CA GLN A 125 -9.65 13.10 -12.41
C GLN A 125 -9.10 11.67 -12.54
N ASN A 126 -8.34 11.39 -13.59
CA ASN A 126 -7.76 10.07 -13.80
C ASN A 126 -6.70 9.74 -12.73
N ALA A 127 -5.89 10.73 -12.32
CA ALA A 127 -4.93 10.56 -11.24
C ALA A 127 -5.61 10.21 -9.90
N LEU A 128 -6.71 10.89 -9.57
CA LEU A 128 -7.48 10.62 -8.34
C LEU A 128 -8.15 9.25 -8.35
N ILE A 129 -8.67 8.80 -9.50
CA ILE A 129 -9.25 7.46 -9.63
C ILE A 129 -8.18 6.39 -9.40
N GLY A 130 -7.02 6.52 -10.04
CA GLY A 130 -5.90 5.61 -9.84
C GLY A 130 -5.40 5.57 -8.39
N PHE A 131 -5.31 6.74 -7.75
CA PHE A 131 -4.94 6.85 -6.35
C PHE A 131 -5.89 6.10 -5.41
N VAL A 132 -7.20 6.22 -5.62
CA VAL A 132 -8.21 5.55 -4.78
C VAL A 132 -8.12 4.03 -4.94
N ILE A 133 -7.95 3.55 -6.16
CA ILE A 133 -7.76 2.13 -6.42
C ILE A 133 -6.51 1.61 -5.71
N ALA A 134 -5.41 2.36 -5.77
CA ALA A 134 -4.17 2.01 -5.05
C ALA A 134 -4.38 1.97 -3.53
N MET A 135 -5.09 2.95 -2.95
CA MET A 135 -5.42 2.94 -1.51
C MET A 135 -6.23 1.71 -1.11
N LEU A 136 -7.25 1.34 -1.89
CA LEU A 136 -8.05 0.14 -1.62
C LEU A 136 -7.21 -1.15 -1.71
N ALA A 137 -6.29 -1.22 -2.68
CA ALA A 137 -5.41 -2.36 -2.85
C ALA A 137 -4.47 -2.56 -1.64
N VAL A 138 -3.98 -1.47 -1.02
CA VAL A 138 -3.13 -1.56 0.19
C VAL A 138 -3.87 -2.29 1.31
N GLN A 139 -5.16 -2.00 1.50
CA GLN A 139 -5.94 -2.63 2.56
C GLN A 139 -6.12 -4.13 2.32
N VAL A 140 -6.38 -4.53 1.08
CA VAL A 140 -6.48 -5.95 0.70
C VAL A 140 -5.16 -6.68 0.96
N VAL A 141 -4.03 -6.07 0.56
CA VAL A 141 -2.70 -6.67 0.75
C VAL A 141 -2.34 -6.81 2.22
N ASN A 142 -2.68 -5.82 3.05
CA ASN A 142 -2.44 -5.90 4.50
C ASN A 142 -3.27 -7.01 5.13
N VAL A 143 -4.57 -7.12 4.81
CA VAL A 143 -5.43 -8.19 5.33
C VAL A 143 -4.90 -9.58 4.94
N ILE A 144 -4.48 -9.76 3.69
CA ILE A 144 -3.89 -11.03 3.24
C ILE A 144 -2.57 -11.30 3.98
N GLY A 145 -1.74 -10.27 4.17
CA GLY A 145 -0.48 -10.37 4.89
C GLY A 145 -0.63 -10.65 6.39
N ASP A 146 -1.76 -10.27 6.98
CA ASP A 146 -2.06 -10.49 8.40
C ASP A 146 -2.70 -11.87 8.65
N ILE A 147 -3.43 -12.44 7.68
CA ILE A 147 -4.04 -13.78 7.80
C ILE A 147 -3.01 -14.92 7.66
N ILE A 148 -1.90 -14.66 6.96
CA ILE A 148 -0.87 -15.64 6.61
C ILE A 148 0.29 -15.60 7.60
#